data_AF-A0A6B2LTA8-F1
#
_entry.id   AF-A0A6B2LTA8-F1
#
_cell.length_a   1.000
_cell.length_b   1.000
_cell.length_c   1.000
_cell.angle_alpha   90.00
_cell.angle_beta   90.00
_cell.angle_gamma   90.00
#
_symmetry.space_group_name_H-M   'P 1'
#
loop_
_entity.id
_entity.type
_entity.pdbx_description
1 polymer ?
#
loop_
_entity_poly.entity_id
_entity_poly.type
_entity_poly.pdbx_seq_one_letter_code
_entity_poly.pdbx_strand_id
1 'polypeptide(L)'
;MSKSEFEEFEREIGLMAKCNSEFIVRLMGTCYESGKYYIVMEFMKNGNLQSYLEIHKTHKNDSPLKIRYQMACDISRGIYYLHHVGIVHADVKSSNVLLGETF
;
A
#
# COMPACT_ATOMS: atom_id res chain seq x y z
N MET A 1 -6.87 9.97 21.97
CA MET A 1 -6.09 8.83 21.47
C MET A 1 -5.56 8.07 22.68
N SER A 2 -5.74 6.76 22.72
CA SER A 2 -5.16 5.90 23.75
C SER A 2 -3.65 5.80 23.57
N LYS A 3 -2.95 5.31 24.60
CA LYS A 3 -1.52 5.02 24.51
C LYS A 3 -1.22 4.01 23.39
N SER A 4 -2.07 3.00 23.21
CA SER A 4 -1.87 1.95 22.19
C SER A 4 -2.03 2.46 20.75
N GLU A 5 -2.99 3.36 20.51
CA GLU A 5 -3.20 3.97 19.19
C GLU A 5 -1.99 4.80 18.76
N PHE A 6 -1.35 5.50 19.72
CA PHE A 6 -0.13 6.24 19.43
C PHE A 6 1.06 5.33 19.12
N GLU A 7 1.23 4.25 19.87
CA GLU A 7 2.29 3.27 19.65
C GLU A 7 2.16 2.59 18.28
N GLU A 8 0.93 2.30 17.84
CA GLU A 8 0.67 1.79 16.48
C GLU A 8 1.02 2.82 15.41
N PHE A 9 0.62 4.07 15.61
CA PHE A 9 0.95 5.18 14.71
C PHE A 9 2.48 5.36 14.57
N GLU A 10 3.21 5.45 15.68
CA GLU A 10 4.66 5.60 15.68
C GLU A 10 5.37 4.40 15.02
N ARG A 11 4.89 3.17 15.30
CA ARG A 11 5.42 1.96 14.68
C ARG A 11 5.25 2.01 13.16
N GLU A 12 4.06 2.35 12.68
CA GLU A 12 3.76 2.38 11.25
C GLU A 12 4.65 3.38 10.51
N ILE A 13 4.76 4.60 11.05
CA ILE A 13 5.64 5.64 10.51
C ILE A 13 7.10 5.19 10.51
N GLY A 14 7.55 4.58 11.60
CA GLY A 14 8.92 4.08 11.73
C GLY A 14 9.27 2.99 10.72
N LEU A 15 8.29 2.19 10.28
CA LEU A 15 8.47 1.20 9.21
C LEU A 15 8.44 1.88 7.83
N MET A 16 7.43 2.71 7.56
CA MET A 16 7.28 3.39 6.27
C MET A 16 8.44 4.33 5.95
N ALA A 17 8.99 5.03 6.96
CA ALA A 17 10.12 5.94 6.79
C ALA A 17 11.44 5.24 6.38
N LYS A 18 11.54 3.92 6.60
CA LYS A 18 12.68 3.11 6.14
C LYS A 18 12.53 2.65 4.69
N CYS A 19 11.34 2.78 4.12
CA CYS A 19 11.03 2.31 2.78
C CYS A 19 11.33 3.39 1.73
N ASN A 20 12.03 2.99 0.68
CA ASN A 20 12.32 3.77 -0.52
C ASN A 20 12.35 2.81 -1.72
N SER A 21 11.17 2.54 -2.27
CA SER A 21 10.96 1.62 -3.39
C SER A 21 9.73 2.07 -4.17
N GLU A 22 9.75 1.96 -5.49
CA GLU A 22 8.59 2.25 -6.35
C GLU A 22 7.42 1.27 -6.13
N PHE A 23 7.68 0.13 -5.49
CA PHE A 23 6.68 -0.91 -5.21
C PHE A 23 6.10 -0.83 -3.78
N ILE A 24 6.47 0.20 -3.00
CA ILE A 24 5.95 0.46 -1.66
C ILE A 24 5.43 1.89 -1.59
N VAL A 25 4.20 2.06 -1.12
CA VAL A 25 3.56 3.37 -0.97
C VAL A 25 4.42 4.28 -0.10
N ARG A 26 4.78 5.44 -0.65
CA ARG A 26 5.68 6.39 -0.03
C ARG A 26 4.98 7.20 1.05
N LEU A 27 5.60 7.24 2.24
CA LEU A 27 5.29 8.21 3.27
C LEU A 27 5.76 9.60 2.82
N MET A 28 4.82 10.55 2.77
CA MET A 28 5.10 11.96 2.49
C MET A 28 5.33 12.76 3.79
N GLY A 29 4.69 12.35 4.88
CA GLY A 29 4.88 12.94 6.19
C GLY A 29 3.76 12.61 7.16
N THR A 30 3.70 13.37 8.24
CA THR A 30 2.72 13.22 9.31
C THR A 30 2.22 14.59 9.72
N CYS A 31 0.96 14.69 10.13
CA CYS A 31 0.46 15.91 10.77
C CYS A 31 -0.32 15.60 12.03
N TYR A 32 -0.37 16.59 12.93
CA TYR A 32 -1.18 16.56 14.13
C TYR A 32 -2.13 17.74 14.10
N GLU A 33 -3.43 17.47 14.00
CA GLU A 33 -4.45 18.50 13.88
C GLU A 33 -5.71 18.08 14.63
N SER A 34 -6.29 19.03 15.37
CA SER A 34 -7.53 18.83 16.13
C SER A 34 -7.52 17.61 17.07
N GLY A 35 -6.38 17.36 17.73
CA GLY A 35 -6.24 16.24 18.67
C GLY A 35 -6.05 14.87 18.01
N LYS A 36 -5.81 14.81 16.69
CA LYS A 36 -5.63 13.58 15.92
C LYS A 36 -4.32 13.61 15.14
N TYR A 37 -3.73 12.44 15.00
CA TYR A 37 -2.56 12.20 14.18
C TYR A 37 -2.98 11.66 12.82
N TYR A 38 -2.29 12.09 11.77
CA TYR A 38 -2.54 11.67 10.40
C TYR A 38 -1.24 11.23 9.73
N ILE A 39 -1.34 10.17 8.93
CA ILE A 39 -0.27 9.70 8.04
C ILE A 39 -0.59 10.23 6.64
N VAL A 40 0.35 10.96 6.05
CA VAL A 40 0.23 11.50 4.70
C VAL A 40 1.06 10.66 3.77
N MET A 41 0.42 10.04 2.77
CA MET A 41 1.05 9.16 1.79
C MET A 41 0.85 9.71 0.38
N GLU A 42 1.58 9.17 -0.59
CA GLU A 42 1.26 9.42 -1.99
C GLU A 42 -0.17 8.97 -2.35
N PHE A 43 -0.79 9.68 -3.28
CA PHE A 43 -2.16 9.39 -3.69
C PHE A 43 -2.19 8.35 -4.80
N MET A 44 -2.80 7.20 -4.51
CA MET A 44 -2.96 6.09 -5.44
C MET A 44 -4.32 6.19 -6.12
N LYS A 45 -4.34 6.80 -7.31
CA LYS A 45 -5.53 7.28 -8.03
C LYS A 45 -6.64 6.26 -8.21
N ASN A 46 -6.31 4.97 -8.30
CA ASN A 46 -7.26 3.93 -8.62
C ASN A 46 -7.63 3.07 -7.41
N GLY A 47 -7.31 3.54 -6.19
CA GLY A 47 -7.69 2.87 -4.96
C GLY A 47 -6.97 1.55 -4.75
N ASN A 48 -7.63 0.58 -4.12
CA ASN A 48 -7.05 -0.71 -3.79
C ASN A 48 -7.40 -1.81 -4.82
N LEU A 49 -6.56 -2.83 -4.87
CA LEU A 49 -6.70 -3.95 -5.80
C LEU A 49 -8.00 -4.73 -5.57
N GLN A 50 -8.50 -4.84 -4.34
CA GLN A 50 -9.78 -5.53 -4.07
C GLN A 50 -10.93 -4.87 -4.83
N SER A 51 -11.10 -3.55 -4.69
CA SER A 51 -12.15 -2.79 -5.36
C SER A 51 -11.98 -2.82 -6.88
N TYR A 52 -10.74 -2.71 -7.37
CA TYR A 52 -10.44 -2.86 -8.80
C TYR A 52 -10.88 -4.22 -9.35
N LEU A 53 -10.52 -5.31 -8.67
CA LEU A 53 -10.89 -6.66 -9.09
C LEU A 53 -12.41 -6.87 -9.04
N GLU A 54 -13.10 -6.29 -8.06
CA GLU A 54 -14.56 -6.38 -7.95
C GLU A 54 -15.28 -5.73 -9.13
N ILE A 55 -14.83 -4.54 -9.56
CA ILE A 55 -15.39 -3.83 -10.71
C ILE A 55 -15.19 -4.63 -12.01
N HIS A 56 -14.03 -5.28 -12.17
CA HIS A 56 -13.66 -5.98 -13.40
C HIS A 56 -13.94 -7.50 -13.38
N LYS A 57 -14.78 -7.99 -12.45
CA LYS A 57 -15.18 -9.41 -12.38
C LYS A 57 -16.03 -9.87 -13.58
N THR A 58 -16.90 -9.00 -14.09
CA THR A 58 -17.96 -9.34 -15.06
C THR A 58 -17.57 -9.08 -16.51
N HIS A 59 -16.57 -8.25 -16.75
CA HIS A 59 -16.12 -7.88 -18.08
C HIS A 59 -14.94 -8.77 -18.49
N LYS A 60 -15.23 -9.76 -19.35
CA LYS A 60 -14.23 -10.73 -19.87
C LYS A 60 -12.98 -10.09 -20.51
N ASN A 61 -13.01 -8.79 -20.82
CA ASN A 61 -11.95 -8.07 -21.52
C ASN A 61 -11.30 -6.91 -20.73
N ASP A 62 -11.76 -6.59 -19.51
CA ASP A 62 -11.35 -5.34 -18.85
C ASP A 62 -9.98 -5.38 -18.18
N SER A 63 -9.44 -6.57 -17.91
CA SER A 63 -8.07 -6.73 -17.43
C SER A 63 -7.45 -7.94 -18.11
N PRO A 64 -6.69 -7.73 -19.21
CA PRO A 64 -5.91 -8.77 -19.84
C PRO A 64 -5.09 -9.52 -18.79
N LEU A 65 -4.98 -10.85 -18.92
CA LEU A 65 -4.16 -11.70 -18.04
C LEU A 65 -2.74 -11.12 -17.84
N LYS A 66 -2.22 -10.44 -18.87
CA LYS A 66 -0.96 -9.70 -18.85
C LYS A 66 -0.90 -8.63 -17.74
N ILE A 67 -1.95 -7.83 -17.54
CA ILE A 67 -2.01 -6.81 -16.48
C ILE A 67 -2.00 -7.46 -15.11
N ARG A 68 -2.82 -8.51 -14.91
CA ARG A 68 -2.87 -9.24 -13.64
C ARG A 68 -1.53 -9.89 -13.29
N TYR A 69 -0.85 -10.43 -14.30
CA TYR A 69 0.50 -10.96 -14.15
C TYR A 69 1.50 -9.87 -13.75
N GLN A 70 1.43 -8.70 -14.38
CA GLN A 70 2.27 -7.55 -14.02
C GLN A 70 2.02 -7.11 -12.57
N MET A 71 0.75 -6.95 -12.16
CA MET A 71 0.39 -6.63 -10.77
C MET A 71 0.96 -7.66 -9.78
N ALA A 72 0.87 -8.95 -10.09
CA ALA A 72 1.46 -9.99 -9.24
C ALA A 72 2.99 -9.90 -9.15
N CYS A 73 3.67 -9.56 -10.26
CA CYS A 73 5.10 -9.31 -10.25
C CYS A 73 5.46 -8.10 -9.38
N ASP A 74 4.72 -6.99 -9.52
CA ASP A 74 4.97 -5.75 -8.79
C ASP A 74 4.75 -5.93 -7.29
N ILE A 75 3.67 -6.61 -6.88
CA ILE A 75 3.43 -7.00 -5.48
C ILE A 75 4.59 -7.85 -4.96
N SER A 76 5.06 -8.82 -5.75
CA SER A 76 6.17 -9.68 -5.36
C SER A 76 7.48 -8.90 -5.19
N ARG A 77 7.73 -7.89 -6.04
CA ARG A 77 8.90 -6.99 -5.88
C ARG A 77 8.79 -6.13 -4.62
N GLY A 78 7.59 -5.64 -4.29
CA GLY A 78 7.34 -4.92 -3.04
C GLY A 78 7.64 -5.78 -1.82
N ILE A 79 7.13 -7.02 -1.79
CA ILE A 79 7.39 -7.97 -0.69
C ILE A 79 8.89 -8.32 -0.61
N TYR A 80 9.53 -8.58 -1.74
CA TYR A 80 10.97 -8.84 -1.80
C TYR A 80 11.78 -7.67 -1.23
N TYR A 81 11.43 -6.45 -1.60
CA TYR A 81 12.06 -5.25 -1.06
C TYR A 81 11.90 -5.14 0.46
N LEU A 82 10.69 -5.32 0.99
CA LEU A 82 10.42 -5.28 2.44
C LEU A 82 11.30 -6.29 3.18
N HIS A 83 11.35 -7.54 2.69
CA HIS A 83 12.18 -8.57 3.30
C HIS A 83 13.67 -8.22 3.25
N HIS A 84 14.14 -7.62 2.14
CA HIS A 84 15.52 -7.17 2.00
C HIS A 84 15.91 -6.11 3.03
N VAL A 85 14.99 -5.20 3.39
CA VAL A 85 15.22 -4.20 4.45
C VAL A 85 14.82 -4.68 5.85
N GLY A 86 14.58 -5.98 6.02
CA GLY A 86 14.28 -6.60 7.32
C GLY A 86 12.88 -6.33 7.86
N ILE A 87 11.92 -6.00 6.98
CA ILE A 87 10.52 -5.73 7.34
C ILE A 87 9.63 -6.89 6.86
N VAL A 88 8.80 -7.41 7.75
CA VAL A 88 7.74 -8.38 7.40
C VAL A 88 6.40 -7.64 7.38
N HIS A 89 5.71 -7.62 6.24
CA HIS A 89 4.44 -6.89 6.10
C HIS A 89 3.32 -7.44 7.02
N ALA A 90 3.30 -8.76 7.25
CA ALA A 90 2.34 -9.49 8.10
C ALA A 90 0.84 -9.47 7.68
N ASP A 91 0.40 -8.49 6.87
CA ASP A 91 -1.00 -8.37 6.41
C ASP A 91 -1.13 -8.15 4.89
N VAL A 92 -0.51 -9.03 4.11
CA VAL A 92 -0.58 -8.97 2.63
C VAL A 92 -1.95 -9.44 2.15
N LYS A 93 -2.76 -8.52 1.62
CA LYS A 93 -4.08 -8.78 1.05
C LYS A 93 -4.44 -7.72 0.00
N SER A 94 -5.42 -8.00 -0.85
CA SER A 94 -5.80 -7.12 -1.96
C SER A 94 -6.30 -5.73 -1.54
N SER A 95 -6.83 -5.56 -0.32
CA SER A 95 -7.23 -4.24 0.20
C SER A 95 -6.04 -3.37 0.64
N ASN A 96 -4.86 -3.97 0.86
CA ASN A 96 -3.62 -3.25 1.21
C ASN A 96 -2.68 -3.07 0.00
N VAL A 97 -3.09 -3.50 -1.20
CA VAL A 97 -2.37 -3.22 -2.44
C VAL A 97 -3.03 -2.04 -3.12
N LEU A 98 -2.33 -0.92 -3.26
CA LEU A 98 -2.84 0.29 -3.89
C LEU A 98 -2.36 0.44 -5.33
N LEU A 99 -3.19 1.03 -6.17
CA LEU A 99 -2.99 1.13 -7.62
C LEU A 99 -2.75 2.59 -8.05
N GLY A 100 -1.58 2.84 -8.65
CA GLY A 100 -1.15 4.17 -9.15
C GLY A 100 -1.91 4.59 -10.41
N GLU A 101 -1.47 5.64 -11.10
CA GLU A 101 -2.17 6.10 -12.32
C GLU A 101 -1.97 5.17 -13.54
N THR A 102 -0.83 4.49 -13.63
CA THR A 102 -0.38 3.79 -14.85
C THR A 102 -0.08 2.30 -14.65
N PHE A 103 -0.82 1.58 -13.79
CA PHE A 103 -0.63 0.13 -13.60
C PHE A 103 -0.89 -0.70 -14.87
#